data_AF-A0A7V6M334-F1
#
_entry.id   AF-A0A7V6M334-F1
#
_cell.length_a   1.000
_cell.length_b   1.000
_cell.length_c   1.000
_cell.angle_alpha   90.00
_cell.angle_beta   90.00
_cell.angle_gamma   90.00
#
_symmetry.space_group_name_H-M   'P 1'
#
loop_
_entity.id
_entity.type
_entity.pdbx_description
1 polymer ?
#
loop_
_entity_poly.entity_id
_entity_poly.type
_entity_poly.pdbx_seq_one_letter_code
_entity_poly.pdbx_strand_id
1 'polypeptide(L)'
;MQEIIIKEDINWDRVTLLLKIGIVGAFINLAGDLLAGWGVRDMNLTGIEGLVSQYLAMSDRRMFWSAILGLVGAPVSVFGHFGIYKLIKPYSRQYAKLYGVGMLGCLALGGSGVHMSSLASAFFYKYMTAAAPGTALAVSIKFVCYFSLPLYIAFFVFWLIAVYAHIRAIAKGFSPYPRWCWVFSMPVGGLLFSLVNVFGNHALVNAIALGALTLGNIWKMGGHLLMLNKAKDNWAKISI
;
A
#
# COMPACT_ATOMS: atom_id res chain seq x y z
N MET A 1 0.15 -34.69 1.83
CA MET A 1 -1.22 -34.11 1.90
C MET A 1 -1.60 -33.72 0.48
N GLN A 2 -2.47 -34.46 -0.17
CA GLN A 2 -2.90 -34.19 -1.54
C GLN A 2 -3.60 -32.83 -1.60
N GLU A 3 -3.07 -31.89 -2.39
CA GLU A 3 -3.76 -30.65 -2.72
C GLU A 3 -4.91 -30.98 -3.66
N ILE A 4 -6.12 -31.04 -3.10
CA ILE A 4 -7.35 -31.13 -3.88
C ILE A 4 -7.47 -29.83 -4.69
N ILE A 5 -7.23 -29.91 -5.99
CA ILE A 5 -7.55 -28.85 -6.96
C ILE A 5 -9.07 -28.72 -6.95
N ILE A 6 -9.58 -27.73 -6.25
CA ILE A 6 -11.00 -27.41 -6.31
C ILE A 6 -11.14 -26.53 -7.55
N LYS A 7 -11.64 -27.13 -8.64
CA LYS A 7 -12.05 -26.41 -9.86
C LYS A 7 -13.28 -25.54 -9.55
N GLU A 8 -13.11 -24.51 -8.73
CA GLU A 8 -14.00 -23.35 -8.73
C GLU A 8 -13.72 -22.58 -10.02
N ASP A 9 -14.75 -22.33 -10.83
CA ASP A 9 -14.60 -21.56 -12.06
C ASP A 9 -14.24 -20.10 -11.76
N ILE A 10 -13.35 -19.54 -12.58
CA ILE A 10 -12.86 -18.17 -12.41
C ILE A 10 -13.74 -17.23 -13.24
N ASN A 11 -14.50 -16.37 -12.57
CA ASN A 11 -15.18 -15.27 -13.24
C ASN A 11 -14.17 -14.15 -13.59
N TRP A 12 -13.67 -14.20 -14.83
CA TRP A 12 -12.64 -13.30 -15.33
C TRP A 12 -13.08 -11.84 -15.45
N ASP A 13 -14.35 -11.59 -15.80
CA ASP A 13 -14.86 -10.22 -15.93
C ASP A 13 -14.90 -9.54 -14.57
N ARG A 14 -15.32 -10.27 -13.53
CA ARG A 14 -15.30 -9.78 -12.15
C ARG A 14 -13.87 -9.54 -11.67
N VAL A 15 -12.92 -10.43 -11.99
CA VAL A 15 -11.50 -10.21 -11.65
C VAL A 15 -10.97 -8.95 -12.33
N THR A 16 -11.27 -8.77 -13.62
CA THR A 16 -10.86 -7.58 -14.39
C THR A 16 -11.42 -6.30 -13.78
N LEU A 17 -12.72 -6.30 -13.46
CA LEU A 17 -13.40 -5.16 -12.84
C LEU A 17 -12.76 -4.81 -11.50
N LEU A 18 -12.55 -5.81 -10.63
CA LEU A 18 -11.94 -5.61 -9.33
C LEU A 18 -10.54 -5.01 -9.44
N LEU A 19 -9.69 -5.54 -10.34
CA LEU A 19 -8.35 -4.98 -10.59
C LEU A 19 -8.42 -3.52 -11.03
N LYS A 20 -9.33 -3.18 -11.95
CA LYS A 20 -9.51 -1.78 -12.41
C LYS A 20 -9.95 -0.86 -11.27
N ILE A 21 -10.94 -1.27 -10.46
CA ILE A 21 -11.38 -0.52 -9.27
C ILE A 21 -10.20 -0.31 -8.31
N GLY A 22 -9.43 -1.36 -8.07
CA GLY A 22 -8.25 -1.29 -7.20
C GLY A 22 -7.21 -0.29 -7.71
N ILE A 23 -6.93 -0.29 -9.02
CA ILE A 23 -5.99 0.66 -9.64
C ILE A 23 -6.50 2.10 -9.49
N VAL A 24 -7.79 2.36 -9.71
CA VAL A 24 -8.37 3.70 -9.48
C VAL A 24 -8.21 4.11 -8.02
N GLY A 25 -8.51 3.21 -7.06
CA GLY A 25 -8.30 3.45 -5.65
C GLY A 25 -6.84 3.77 -5.31
N ALA A 26 -5.89 3.05 -5.92
CA ALA A 26 -4.47 3.31 -5.72
C ALA A 26 -4.01 4.65 -6.30
N PHE A 27 -4.58 5.12 -7.41
CA PHE A 27 -4.31 6.48 -7.91
C PHE A 27 -4.90 7.57 -7.02
N ILE A 28 -6.09 7.35 -6.45
CA ILE A 28 -6.66 8.25 -5.42
C ILE A 28 -5.73 8.31 -4.20
N ASN A 29 -5.26 7.14 -3.73
CA ASN A 29 -4.32 7.05 -2.62
C ASN A 29 -3.01 7.78 -2.94
N LEU A 30 -2.48 7.58 -4.15
CA LEU A 30 -1.24 8.19 -4.61
C LEU A 30 -1.35 9.71 -4.63
N ALA A 31 -2.47 10.26 -5.07
CA ALA A 31 -2.69 11.71 -5.01
C ALA A 31 -2.59 12.21 -3.56
N GLY A 32 -3.12 11.46 -2.59
CA GLY A 32 -2.96 11.75 -1.17
C GLY A 32 -1.50 11.74 -0.72
N ASP A 33 -0.73 10.72 -1.10
CA ASP A 33 0.69 10.60 -0.77
C ASP A 33 1.53 11.70 -1.42
N LEU A 34 1.28 12.02 -2.69
CA LEU A 34 1.96 13.12 -3.38
C LEU A 34 1.65 14.45 -2.70
N LEU A 35 0.39 14.68 -2.31
CA LEU A 35 0.04 15.85 -1.51
C LEU A 35 0.73 15.86 -0.16
N ALA A 36 0.90 14.75 0.56
CA ALA A 36 1.64 14.79 1.82
C ALA A 36 3.14 15.05 1.60
N GLY A 37 3.75 14.37 0.64
CA GLY A 37 5.20 14.35 0.48
C GLY A 37 5.80 15.48 -0.36
N TRP A 38 4.98 16.34 -0.99
CA TRP A 38 5.45 17.47 -1.80
C TRP A 38 6.06 18.60 -0.96
N GLY A 39 7.21 18.34 -0.35
CA GLY A 39 7.90 19.25 0.54
C GLY A 39 9.39 18.98 0.54
N VAL A 40 10.16 19.92 1.06
CA VAL A 40 11.61 19.78 1.22
C VAL A 40 11.89 19.69 2.71
N ARG A 41 12.69 18.71 3.11
CA ARG A 41 13.11 18.52 4.50
C ARG A 41 14.16 19.57 4.87
N ASP A 42 14.14 20.05 6.10
CA ASP A 42 15.24 20.86 6.62
C ASP A 42 16.45 19.97 6.89
N MET A 43 17.52 20.17 6.11
CA MET A 43 18.75 19.39 6.19
C MET A 43 19.67 19.85 7.35
N ASN A 44 19.38 20.97 8.00
CA ASN A 44 20.10 21.41 9.19
C ASN A 44 19.60 20.69 10.46
N LEU A 45 18.42 20.08 10.40
CA LEU A 45 17.84 19.31 11.48
C LEU A 45 18.24 17.83 11.37
N THR A 46 18.54 17.21 12.51
CA THR A 46 18.94 15.81 12.56
C THR A 46 17.80 14.90 13.03
N GLY A 47 17.92 13.60 12.77
CA GLY A 47 16.97 12.60 13.26
C GLY A 47 15.56 12.74 12.68
N ILE A 48 14.56 12.39 13.51
CA ILE A 48 13.14 12.37 13.11
C ILE A 48 12.64 13.78 12.76
N GLU A 49 13.14 14.81 13.45
CA GLU A 49 12.70 16.18 13.25
C GLU A 49 12.95 16.68 11.83
N GLY A 50 14.14 16.39 11.28
CA GLY A 50 14.45 16.68 9.88
C GLY A 50 13.48 16.01 8.90
N LEU A 51 13.00 14.79 9.20
CA LEU A 51 12.05 14.07 8.36
C LEU A 51 10.64 14.68 8.35
N VAL A 52 10.22 15.27 9.47
CA VAL A 52 8.85 15.80 9.65
C VAL A 52 8.77 17.32 9.52
N SER A 53 9.90 18.03 9.53
CA SER A 53 10.01 19.49 9.42
C SER A 53 9.23 20.07 8.23
N GLN A 54 9.21 19.37 7.09
CA GLN A 54 8.48 19.78 5.89
C GLN A 54 6.98 20.01 6.13
N TYR A 55 6.39 19.35 7.14
CA TYR A 55 4.97 19.48 7.45
C TYR A 55 4.63 20.79 8.16
N LEU A 56 5.61 21.48 8.76
CA LEU A 56 5.39 22.78 9.39
C LEU A 56 4.94 23.84 8.37
N ALA A 57 5.51 23.79 7.16
CA ALA A 57 5.18 24.67 6.05
C ALA A 57 3.96 24.22 5.22
N MET A 58 3.43 23.02 5.47
CA MET A 58 2.31 22.47 4.73
C MET A 58 0.99 23.10 5.18
N SER A 59 0.15 23.53 4.24
CA SER A 59 -1.15 24.14 4.57
C SER A 59 -2.16 23.10 5.10
N ASP A 60 -3.07 23.52 5.97
CA ASP A 60 -4.03 22.61 6.60
C ASP A 60 -4.99 22.02 5.59
N ARG A 61 -5.38 22.81 4.58
CA ARG A 61 -6.19 22.33 3.45
C ARG A 61 -5.49 21.18 2.72
N ARG A 62 -4.18 21.28 2.52
CA ARG A 62 -3.40 20.24 1.86
C ARG A 62 -3.29 19.00 2.75
N MET A 63 -3.10 19.16 4.07
CA MET A 63 -3.10 18.04 5.02
C MET A 63 -4.44 17.32 5.03
N PHE A 64 -5.54 18.08 5.09
CA PHE A 64 -6.90 17.56 5.06
C PHE A 64 -7.17 16.73 3.80
N TRP A 65 -6.89 17.29 2.61
CA TRP A 65 -7.13 16.55 1.36
C TRP A 65 -6.22 15.34 1.22
N SER A 66 -4.97 15.42 1.65
CA SER A 66 -4.07 14.27 1.69
C SER A 66 -4.65 13.15 2.57
N ALA A 67 -5.14 13.49 3.77
CA ALA A 67 -5.76 12.53 4.68
C ALA A 67 -7.04 11.90 4.12
N ILE A 68 -7.93 12.69 3.50
CA ILE A 68 -9.18 12.18 2.90
C ILE A 68 -8.90 11.27 1.71
N LEU A 69 -7.98 11.66 0.82
CA LEU A 69 -7.60 10.85 -0.33
C LEU A 69 -6.97 9.52 0.10
N GLY A 70 -6.13 9.54 1.14
CA GLY A 70 -5.57 8.31 1.72
C GLY A 70 -6.63 7.44 2.41
N LEU A 71 -7.54 8.07 3.18
CA LEU A 71 -8.63 7.40 3.88
C LEU A 71 -9.55 6.63 2.93
N VAL A 72 -9.83 7.19 1.74
CA VAL A 72 -10.72 6.58 0.73
C VAL A 72 -9.95 5.69 -0.23
N GLY A 73 -8.81 6.17 -0.75
CA GLY A 73 -8.04 5.49 -1.78
C GLY A 73 -7.48 4.14 -1.32
N ALA A 74 -6.93 4.08 -0.10
CA ALA A 74 -6.35 2.84 0.40
C ALA A 74 -7.39 1.70 0.51
N PRO A 75 -8.57 1.87 1.15
CA PRO A 75 -9.61 0.84 1.15
C PRO A 75 -10.12 0.46 -0.24
N VAL A 76 -10.34 1.42 -1.15
CA VAL A 76 -10.79 1.14 -2.51
C VAL A 76 -9.75 0.31 -3.28
N SER A 77 -8.45 0.57 -3.04
CA SER A 77 -7.37 -0.19 -3.67
C SER A 77 -7.42 -1.69 -3.32
N VAL A 78 -7.89 -2.05 -2.12
CA VAL A 78 -8.00 -3.44 -1.67
C VAL A 78 -8.94 -4.27 -2.54
N PHE A 79 -9.94 -3.68 -3.19
CA PHE A 79 -10.81 -4.41 -4.11
C PHE A 79 -10.04 -5.08 -5.25
N GLY A 80 -8.97 -4.46 -5.77
CA GLY A 80 -8.11 -5.09 -6.76
C GLY A 80 -7.39 -6.32 -6.24
N HIS A 81 -7.03 -6.31 -4.96
CA HIS A 81 -6.47 -7.50 -4.32
C HIS A 81 -7.50 -8.62 -4.16
N PHE A 82 -8.79 -8.32 -3.95
CA PHE A 82 -9.81 -9.36 -4.00
C PHE A 82 -9.95 -10.00 -5.39
N GLY A 83 -9.60 -9.28 -6.46
CA GLY A 83 -9.41 -9.86 -7.79
C GLY A 83 -8.29 -10.91 -7.80
N ILE A 84 -7.12 -10.57 -7.25
CA ILE A 84 -5.97 -11.50 -7.14
C ILE A 84 -6.29 -12.69 -6.22
N TYR A 85 -7.01 -12.46 -5.12
CA TYR A 85 -7.48 -13.52 -4.22
C TYR A 85 -8.29 -14.58 -4.99
N LYS A 86 -9.19 -14.14 -5.88
CA LYS A 86 -10.01 -15.04 -6.72
C LYS A 86 -9.19 -15.88 -7.69
N LEU A 87 -7.98 -15.44 -8.04
CA LEU A 87 -7.07 -16.19 -8.89
C LEU A 87 -6.22 -17.20 -8.09
N ILE A 88 -6.01 -16.96 -6.80
CA ILE A 88 -5.28 -17.90 -5.92
C ILE A 88 -6.23 -18.98 -5.37
N LYS A 89 -7.49 -18.62 -5.07
CA LYS A 89 -8.46 -19.47 -4.37
C LYS A 89 -8.66 -20.87 -4.99
N PRO A 90 -8.81 -21.03 -6.32
CA PRO A 90 -8.98 -22.36 -6.93
C PRO A 90 -7.74 -23.25 -6.80
N TYR A 91 -6.56 -22.64 -6.66
CA TYR A 91 -5.27 -23.33 -6.64
C TYR A 91 -4.78 -23.65 -5.23
N SER A 92 -5.03 -22.78 -4.25
CA SER A 92 -4.60 -23.01 -2.87
C SER A 92 -5.50 -22.31 -1.85
N ARG A 93 -6.27 -23.11 -1.11
CA ARG A 93 -7.09 -22.61 0.02
C ARG A 93 -6.24 -21.97 1.11
N GLN A 94 -5.06 -22.53 1.40
CA GLN A 94 -4.18 -22.02 2.45
C GLN A 94 -3.69 -20.61 2.12
N TYR A 95 -3.08 -20.43 0.94
CA TYR A 95 -2.57 -19.11 0.55
C TYR A 95 -3.70 -18.12 0.28
N ALA A 96 -4.84 -18.55 -0.25
CA ALA A 96 -6.00 -17.68 -0.39
C ALA A 96 -6.50 -17.18 0.97
N LYS A 97 -6.65 -18.04 1.99
CA LYS A 97 -7.06 -17.61 3.33
C LYS A 97 -6.10 -16.60 3.96
N LEU A 98 -4.80 -16.88 3.92
CA LEU A 98 -3.77 -15.96 4.43
C LEU A 98 -3.84 -14.61 3.70
N TYR A 99 -3.92 -14.65 2.37
CA TYR A 99 -4.02 -13.45 1.56
C TYR A 99 -5.29 -12.65 1.88
N GLY A 100 -6.43 -13.33 1.99
CA GLY A 100 -7.71 -12.72 2.36
C GLY A 100 -7.68 -12.05 3.73
N VAL A 101 -7.15 -12.72 4.76
CA VAL A 101 -6.99 -12.14 6.11
C VAL A 101 -6.10 -10.90 6.09
N GLY A 102 -4.96 -10.97 5.38
CA GLY A 102 -4.09 -9.82 5.21
C GLY A 102 -4.80 -8.65 4.52
N MET A 103 -5.63 -8.92 3.50
CA MET A 103 -6.39 -7.88 2.81
C MET A 103 -7.51 -7.28 3.65
N LEU A 104 -8.19 -8.06 4.51
CA LEU A 104 -9.16 -7.51 5.45
C LEU A 104 -8.50 -6.57 6.47
N GLY A 105 -7.32 -6.92 6.97
CA GLY A 105 -6.55 -6.04 7.83
C GLY A 105 -6.12 -4.75 7.12
N CYS A 106 -5.61 -4.85 5.88
CA CYS A 106 -5.27 -3.67 5.09
C CYS A 106 -6.51 -2.82 4.74
N LEU A 107 -7.69 -3.43 4.54
CA LEU A 107 -8.94 -2.70 4.31
C LEU A 107 -9.34 -1.88 5.54
N ALA A 108 -9.24 -2.48 6.73
CA ALA A 108 -9.62 -1.83 7.98
C ALA A 108 -8.62 -0.74 8.40
N LEU A 109 -7.33 -0.95 8.15
CA LEU A 109 -6.25 -0.13 8.73
C LEU A 109 -5.51 0.75 7.72
N GLY A 110 -5.62 0.51 6.42
CA GLY A 110 -4.86 1.29 5.43
C GLY A 110 -5.23 2.77 5.48
N GLY A 111 -6.51 3.09 5.25
CA GLY A 111 -6.97 4.48 5.21
C GLY A 111 -6.90 5.19 6.56
N SER A 112 -7.59 4.65 7.57
CA SER A 112 -7.69 5.25 8.90
C SER A 112 -6.42 5.06 9.74
N GLY A 113 -5.85 3.85 9.70
CA GLY A 113 -4.74 3.44 10.55
C GLY A 113 -3.38 3.92 10.08
N VAL A 114 -3.19 4.16 8.77
CA VAL A 114 -1.92 4.67 8.21
C VAL A 114 -2.06 6.10 7.72
N HIS A 115 -2.91 6.37 6.72
CA HIS A 115 -2.95 7.68 6.08
C HIS A 115 -3.53 8.77 7.01
N MET A 116 -4.73 8.56 7.55
CA MET A 116 -5.37 9.54 8.44
C MET A 116 -4.55 9.79 9.71
N SER A 117 -4.08 8.73 10.38
CA SER A 117 -3.27 8.85 11.60
C SER A 117 -1.92 9.54 11.35
N SER A 118 -1.28 9.31 10.20
CA SER A 118 -0.03 9.99 9.81
C SER A 118 -0.24 11.50 9.69
N LEU A 119 -1.29 11.91 8.98
CA LEU A 119 -1.58 13.33 8.79
C LEU A 119 -2.08 13.99 10.08
N ALA A 120 -2.82 13.27 10.93
CA ALA A 120 -3.16 13.75 12.27
C ALA A 120 -1.90 14.00 13.11
N SER A 121 -0.89 13.13 13.01
CA SER A 121 0.39 13.30 13.71
C SER A 121 1.17 14.50 13.19
N ALA A 122 1.19 14.72 11.87
CA ALA A 122 1.84 15.87 11.24
C ALA A 122 1.14 17.19 11.62
N PHE A 123 -0.20 17.19 11.63
CA PHE A 123 -1.01 18.32 12.06
C PHE A 123 -0.76 18.64 13.54
N PHE A 124 -0.75 17.63 14.40
CA PHE A 124 -0.43 17.79 15.82
C PHE A 124 0.96 18.40 16.01
N TYR A 125 1.99 17.88 15.34
CA TYR A 125 3.34 18.44 15.40
C TYR A 125 3.37 19.91 14.96
N LYS A 126 2.71 20.27 13.86
CA LYS A 126 2.65 21.65 13.37
C LYS A 126 2.13 22.63 14.41
N TYR A 127 0.98 22.33 15.00
CA TYR A 127 0.36 23.25 15.97
C TYR A 127 1.03 23.20 17.34
N MET A 128 1.58 22.06 17.74
CA MET A 128 2.41 22.00 18.94
C MET A 128 3.69 22.82 18.80
N THR A 129 4.31 22.84 17.61
CA THR A 129 5.48 23.67 17.33
C THR A 129 5.12 25.15 17.37
N ALA A 130 3.96 25.54 16.87
CA ALA A 130 3.48 26.92 16.97
C ALA A 130 3.19 27.36 18.42
N ALA A 131 2.70 26.46 19.27
CA ALA A 131 2.33 26.77 20.65
C ALA A 131 3.49 26.67 21.65
N ALA A 132 4.33 25.64 21.53
CA ALA A 132 5.40 25.33 22.49
C ALA A 132 6.60 24.64 21.80
N PRO A 133 7.40 25.39 21.02
CA PRO A 133 8.47 24.83 20.18
C PRO A 133 9.44 23.92 20.95
N GLY A 134 9.84 24.31 22.15
CA GLY A 134 10.81 23.57 22.97
C GLY A 134 10.33 22.19 23.45
N THR A 135 9.04 21.87 23.35
CA THR A 135 8.47 20.57 23.74
C THR A 135 7.74 19.85 22.61
N ALA A 136 7.53 20.52 21.47
CA ALA A 136 6.64 20.06 20.41
C ALA A 136 7.03 18.70 19.85
N LEU A 137 8.31 18.50 19.54
CA LEU A 137 8.80 17.23 19.01
C LEU A 137 8.61 16.09 20.01
N ALA A 138 9.03 16.28 21.27
CA ALA A 138 8.93 15.26 22.31
C ALA A 138 7.48 14.84 22.58
N VAL A 139 6.56 15.81 22.61
CA VAL A 139 5.12 15.54 22.79
C VAL A 139 4.53 14.87 21.55
N SER A 140 4.95 15.27 20.34
CA SER A 140 4.51 14.65 19.09
C SER A 140 4.99 13.20 18.94
N ILE A 141 6.21 12.90 19.38
CA ILE A 141 6.70 11.52 19.43
C ILE A 141 5.84 10.69 20.37
N LYS A 142 5.47 11.21 21.56
CA LYS A 142 4.53 10.52 22.46
C LYS A 142 3.19 10.28 21.76
N PHE A 143 2.63 11.29 21.09
CA PHE A 143 1.38 11.13 20.34
C PHE A 143 1.48 9.98 19.31
N VAL A 144 2.53 9.98 18.48
CA VAL A 144 2.76 8.92 17.49
C VAL A 144 2.90 7.55 18.14
N CYS A 145 3.70 7.42 19.21
CA CYS A 145 3.92 6.14 19.87
C CYS A 145 2.65 5.51 20.47
N TYR A 146 1.71 6.33 20.96
CA TYR A 146 0.50 5.84 21.61
C TYR A 146 -0.69 5.67 20.66
N PHE A 147 -0.79 6.50 19.61
CA PHE A 147 -1.95 6.50 18.72
C PHE A 147 -1.65 5.97 17.33
N SER A 148 -0.51 6.32 16.73
CA SER A 148 -0.24 6.00 15.32
C SER A 148 0.56 4.70 15.17
N LEU A 149 1.63 4.54 15.94
CA LEU A 149 2.52 3.39 15.86
C LEU A 149 1.81 2.04 16.09
N PRO A 150 0.88 1.89 17.05
CA PRO A 150 0.14 0.63 17.21
C PRO A 150 -0.68 0.26 15.97
N LEU A 151 -1.27 1.27 15.32
CA LEU A 151 -2.02 1.09 14.07
C LEU A 151 -1.09 0.68 12.93
N TYR A 152 0.11 1.29 12.84
CA TYR A 152 1.12 0.92 11.85
C TYR A 152 1.61 -0.52 12.05
N ILE A 153 1.90 -0.92 13.28
CA ILE A 153 2.33 -2.29 13.61
C ILE A 153 1.26 -3.29 13.15
N ALA A 154 0.00 -3.06 13.53
CA ALA A 154 -1.10 -3.93 13.12
C ALA A 154 -1.24 -3.99 11.60
N PHE A 155 -1.20 -2.84 10.92
CA PHE A 155 -1.25 -2.77 9.45
C PHE A 155 -0.11 -3.58 8.81
N PHE A 156 1.13 -3.38 9.25
CA PHE A 156 2.29 -4.05 8.66
C PHE A 156 2.28 -5.56 8.89
N VAL A 157 1.73 -6.06 10.01
CA VAL A 157 1.53 -7.51 10.22
C VAL A 157 0.60 -8.08 9.15
N PHE A 158 -0.57 -7.47 8.94
CA PHE A 158 -1.51 -7.95 7.91
C PHE A 158 -0.95 -7.81 6.49
N TRP A 159 -0.26 -6.69 6.23
CA TRP A 159 0.42 -6.46 4.96
C TRP A 159 1.50 -7.52 4.69
N LEU A 160 2.34 -7.86 5.67
CA LEU A 160 3.36 -8.91 5.56
C LEU A 160 2.74 -10.29 5.29
N ILE A 161 1.64 -10.63 5.97
CA ILE A 161 0.90 -11.88 5.72
C ILE A 161 0.42 -11.91 4.26
N ALA A 162 -0.14 -10.82 3.75
CA ALA A 162 -0.62 -10.73 2.38
C ALA A 162 0.50 -10.80 1.35
N VAL A 163 1.62 -10.10 1.58
CA VAL A 163 2.80 -10.11 0.72
C VAL A 163 3.38 -11.52 0.66
N TYR A 164 3.57 -12.16 1.81
CA TYR A 164 4.05 -13.54 1.89
C TYR A 164 3.14 -14.49 1.12
N ALA A 165 1.84 -14.46 1.39
CA ALA A 165 0.87 -15.35 0.76
C ALA A 165 0.84 -15.15 -0.77
N HIS A 166 0.85 -13.89 -1.23
CA HIS A 166 0.87 -13.55 -2.64
C HIS A 166 2.13 -14.06 -3.34
N ILE A 167 3.32 -13.70 -2.85
CA ILE A 167 4.59 -14.12 -3.48
C ILE A 167 4.68 -15.64 -3.52
N ARG A 168 4.35 -16.32 -2.42
CA ARG A 168 4.41 -17.79 -2.35
C ARG A 168 3.39 -18.45 -3.27
N ALA A 169 2.18 -17.91 -3.36
CA ALA A 169 1.17 -18.43 -4.27
C ALA A 169 1.64 -18.35 -5.72
N ILE A 170 2.10 -17.17 -6.18
CA ILE A 170 2.53 -17.01 -7.57
C ILE A 170 3.80 -17.82 -7.86
N ALA A 171 4.84 -17.69 -7.03
CA ALA A 171 6.13 -18.33 -7.28
C ALA A 171 6.07 -19.87 -7.31
N LYS A 172 5.17 -20.48 -6.52
CA LYS A 172 4.96 -21.92 -6.52
C LYS A 172 3.98 -22.41 -7.60
N GLY A 173 3.33 -21.51 -8.33
CA GLY A 173 2.32 -21.86 -9.33
C GLY A 173 0.94 -22.16 -8.75
N PHE A 174 0.64 -21.66 -7.55
CA PHE A 174 -0.71 -21.69 -6.96
C PHE A 174 -1.56 -20.51 -7.42
N SER A 175 -1.54 -20.26 -8.72
CA SER A 175 -2.33 -19.26 -9.42
C SER A 175 -2.23 -19.55 -10.93
N PRO A 176 -3.13 -19.00 -11.76
CA PRO A 176 -3.02 -19.13 -13.20
C PRO A 176 -1.87 -18.32 -13.82
N TYR A 177 -1.24 -17.41 -13.05
CA TYR A 177 -0.12 -16.63 -13.55
C TYR A 177 1.15 -17.46 -13.75
N PRO A 178 2.00 -17.09 -14.73
CA PRO A 178 3.38 -17.58 -14.78
C PRO A 178 4.09 -17.38 -13.44
N ARG A 179 4.92 -18.35 -13.05
CA ARG A 179 5.59 -18.34 -11.73
C ARG A 179 6.44 -17.09 -11.49
N TRP A 180 7.04 -16.53 -12.54
CA TRP A 180 7.85 -15.31 -12.44
C TRP A 180 7.04 -14.05 -12.12
N CYS A 181 5.71 -14.06 -12.28
CA CYS A 181 4.86 -12.89 -11.99
C CYS A 181 4.82 -12.49 -10.51
N TRP A 182 5.53 -13.20 -9.62
CA TRP A 182 5.76 -12.75 -8.24
C TRP A 182 6.50 -11.40 -8.20
N VAL A 183 7.23 -11.03 -9.26
CA VAL A 183 7.84 -9.69 -9.43
C VAL A 183 6.80 -8.56 -9.40
N PHE A 184 5.55 -8.85 -9.79
CA PHE A 184 4.41 -7.94 -9.62
C PHE A 184 3.88 -8.03 -8.18
N SER A 185 4.72 -7.67 -7.22
CA SER A 185 4.39 -7.58 -5.80
C SER A 185 4.67 -6.17 -5.27
N MET A 186 3.97 -5.79 -4.20
CA MET A 186 4.11 -4.46 -3.60
C MET A 186 5.54 -4.15 -3.14
N PRO A 187 6.29 -5.06 -2.49
CA PRO A 187 7.67 -4.75 -2.07
C PRO A 187 8.60 -4.48 -3.25
N VAL A 188 8.45 -5.24 -4.35
CA VAL A 188 9.28 -5.04 -5.55
C VAL A 188 9.00 -3.67 -6.16
N GLY A 189 7.73 -3.33 -6.40
CA GLY A 189 7.37 -2.02 -6.92
C GLY A 189 7.78 -0.90 -5.97
N GLY A 190 7.51 -1.04 -4.67
CA GLY A 190 7.88 -0.05 -3.67
C GLY A 190 9.38 0.19 -3.58
N LEU A 191 10.19 -0.86 -3.72
CA LEU A 191 11.64 -0.72 -3.81
C LEU A 191 12.04 0.05 -5.07
N LEU A 192 11.50 -0.29 -6.24
CA LEU A 192 11.80 0.39 -7.51
C LEU A 192 11.52 1.89 -7.43
N PHE A 193 10.36 2.27 -6.87
CA PHE A 193 10.01 3.68 -6.72
C PHE A 193 10.75 4.38 -5.58
N SER A 194 11.24 3.66 -4.57
CA SER A 194 12.09 4.24 -3.53
C SER A 194 13.49 4.62 -4.03
N LEU A 195 13.93 4.08 -5.18
CA LEU A 195 15.23 4.42 -5.76
C LEU A 195 15.33 5.89 -6.18
N VAL A 196 14.21 6.61 -6.34
CA VAL A 196 14.24 8.05 -6.65
C VAL A 196 14.95 8.87 -5.58
N ASN A 197 15.08 8.37 -4.35
CA ASN A 197 15.82 9.05 -3.27
C ASN A 197 17.29 9.34 -3.65
N VAL A 198 17.87 8.64 -4.63
CA VAL A 198 19.23 8.93 -5.13
C VAL A 198 19.34 10.33 -5.77
N PHE A 199 18.21 10.92 -6.17
CA PHE A 199 18.16 12.26 -6.74
C PHE A 199 18.11 13.36 -5.67
N GLY A 200 18.19 13.03 -4.38
CA GLY A 200 18.32 14.00 -3.29
C GLY A 200 16.99 14.57 -2.76
N ASN A 201 17.09 15.64 -1.97
CA ASN A 201 15.97 16.24 -1.24
C ASN A 201 15.22 17.28 -2.09
N HIS A 202 14.35 16.81 -2.99
CA HIS A 202 13.47 17.64 -3.79
C HIS A 202 12.00 17.30 -3.55
N ALA A 203 11.10 18.29 -3.67
CA ALA A 203 9.68 18.11 -3.38
C ALA A 203 9.06 16.93 -4.14
N LEU A 204 9.34 16.81 -5.44
CA LEU A 204 8.85 15.69 -6.25
C LEU A 204 9.46 14.35 -5.81
N VAL A 205 10.75 14.31 -5.48
CA VAL A 205 11.45 13.10 -5.04
C VAL A 205 10.86 12.61 -3.71
N ASN A 206 10.68 13.53 -2.75
CA ASN A 206 10.06 13.23 -1.46
C ASN A 206 8.60 12.79 -1.59
N ALA A 207 7.85 13.38 -2.52
CA ALA A 207 6.48 12.99 -2.82
C ALA A 207 6.40 11.55 -3.35
N ILE A 208 7.26 11.20 -4.31
CA ILE A 208 7.32 9.85 -4.87
C ILE A 208 7.81 8.86 -3.81
N ALA A 209 8.83 9.22 -3.02
CA ALA A 209 9.35 8.38 -1.95
C ALA A 209 8.29 8.09 -0.88
N LEU A 210 7.47 9.09 -0.49
CA LEU A 210 6.36 8.88 0.43
C LEU A 210 5.30 7.95 -0.16
N GLY A 211 4.97 8.13 -1.45
CA GLY A 211 4.01 7.31 -2.18
C GLY A 211 4.56 5.96 -2.67
N ALA A 212 5.79 5.57 -2.31
CA ALA A 212 6.45 4.41 -2.90
C ALA A 212 5.68 3.10 -2.69
N LEU A 213 5.11 2.86 -1.51
CA LEU A 213 4.29 1.67 -1.27
C LEU A 213 3.00 1.68 -2.11
N THR A 214 2.37 2.84 -2.30
CA THR A 214 1.19 3.00 -3.14
C THR A 214 1.51 2.77 -4.61
N LEU A 215 2.62 3.33 -5.11
CA LEU A 215 3.14 3.05 -6.44
C LEU A 215 3.49 1.56 -6.61
N GLY A 216 4.02 0.92 -5.57
CA GLY A 216 4.21 -0.52 -5.51
C GLY A 216 2.89 -1.30 -5.63
N ASN A 217 1.80 -0.74 -5.10
CA ASN A 217 0.47 -1.33 -5.27
C ASN A 217 -0.06 -1.18 -6.71
N ILE A 218 0.16 -0.02 -7.33
CA ILE A 218 -0.13 0.19 -8.76
C ILE A 218 0.68 -0.78 -9.62
N TRP A 219 1.98 -0.94 -9.34
CA TRP A 219 2.86 -1.90 -10.01
C TRP A 219 2.31 -3.32 -9.93
N LYS A 220 1.91 -3.76 -8.73
CA LYS A 220 1.28 -5.06 -8.52
C LYS A 220 0.01 -5.17 -9.36
N MET A 221 -1.01 -4.35 -9.11
CA MET A 221 -2.31 -4.53 -9.76
C MET A 221 -2.25 -4.33 -11.27
N GLY A 222 -1.47 -3.36 -11.74
CA GLY A 222 -1.19 -3.13 -13.16
C GLY A 222 -0.51 -4.35 -13.80
N GLY A 223 0.53 -4.90 -13.17
CA GLY A 223 1.19 -6.10 -13.66
C GLY A 223 0.27 -7.32 -13.72
N HIS A 224 -0.56 -7.53 -12.69
CA HIS A 224 -1.57 -8.60 -12.69
C HIS A 224 -2.61 -8.39 -13.81
N LEU A 225 -3.08 -7.16 -14.01
CA LEU A 225 -4.03 -6.85 -15.08
C LEU A 225 -3.41 -7.07 -16.48
N LEU A 226 -2.17 -6.64 -16.70
CA LEU A 226 -1.43 -6.86 -17.95
C LEU A 226 -1.24 -8.36 -18.26
N MET A 227 -1.01 -9.17 -17.22
CA MET A 227 -0.78 -10.60 -17.36
C MET A 227 -2.06 -11.44 -17.38
N LEU A 228 -3.24 -10.81 -17.36
CA LEU A 228 -4.51 -11.54 -17.22
C LEU A 228 -4.83 -12.44 -18.41
N ASN A 229 -4.49 -12.02 -19.64
CA ASN A 229 -4.66 -12.89 -20.82
C ASN A 229 -3.78 -14.13 -20.73
N LYS A 230 -2.53 -13.98 -20.27
CA LYS A 230 -1.64 -15.12 -20.05
C LYS A 230 -2.16 -16.05 -18.96
N ALA A 231 -2.78 -15.49 -17.92
CA ALA A 231 -3.44 -16.27 -16.87
C ALA A 231 -4.61 -17.08 -17.42
N LYS A 232 -5.45 -16.50 -18.29
CA LYS A 232 -6.54 -17.21 -18.98
C LYS A 232 -6.03 -18.38 -19.82
N ASP A 233 -4.98 -18.17 -20.62
CA ASP A 233 -4.38 -19.22 -21.45
C ASP A 233 -3.86 -20.39 -20.61
N ASN A 234 -3.22 -20.08 -19.48
CA ASN A 234 -2.71 -21.09 -18.56
C ASN A 234 -3.84 -21.86 -17.86
N TRP A 235 -4.92 -21.16 -17.48
CA TRP A 235 -6.11 -21.80 -16.91
C TRP A 235 -6.74 -22.78 -17.90
N ALA A 236 -6.91 -22.37 -19.17
CA ALA A 236 -7.48 -23.20 -20.21
C ALA A 236 -6.74 -24.53 -20.39
N LYS A 237 -5.41 -24.51 -20.29
CA LYS A 237 -4.55 -25.71 -20.40
C LYS A 237 -4.69 -26.71 -19.24
N ILE A 238 -5.15 -26.25 -18.07
CA ILE A 238 -5.32 -27.07 -16.86
C ILE A 238 -6.79 -27.47 -16.69
N SER A 239 -7.71 -26.73 -17.30
CA SER A 239 -9.15 -27.01 -17.24
C SER A 239 -9.60 -28.12 -18.19
N ILE A 240 -8.89 -28.33 -19.30
CA ILE A 240 -9.00 -29.49 -20.21
C ILE A 240 -8.42 -30.73 -19.50
#